data_AF-A0A1T4W5R2-F1
#
_entry.id   AF-A0A1T4W5R2-F1
#
_cell.length_a   1.000
_cell.length_b   1.000
_cell.length_c   1.000
_cell.angle_alpha   90.00
_cell.angle_beta   90.00
_cell.angle_gamma   90.00
#
_symmetry.space_group_name_H-M   'P 1'
#
loop_
_entity.id
_entity.type
_entity.pdbx_description
1 polymer ?
#
loop_
_entity_poly.entity_id
_entity_poly.type
_entity_poly.pdbx_seq_one_letter_code
_entity_poly.pdbx_strand_id
1 'polypeptide(L)'
;MRSRASAQSIGILFLLSYASIGLAASEEGQFPFKFAPVKGQSVSIDQPAGAEVIAHLPKNKQQVLAVVETYEASDNIQHIALIDDFNFDGAQDLALLESYGYGGVNLFYHLFLWDQAAQQFSKFGETISNPELDAKRQVLTTSARSGPVWSSTKYKLEQGKLYPAVDWEAITVNDGNWQRLTFKNPQGQVIGHKVVSSQDEQSGDTGENLPNAGASIKVKKAALYNRPNAAAKTKMYLIQKDIVSLLDWQPTEGDPYSGAGWFFVRYQGKKLIEKWIEGSALVKP
;
A
#
# COMPACT_ATOMS: atom_id res chain seq x y z
N MET A 1 -46.91 31.02 24.23
CA MET A 1 -46.21 31.69 23.11
C MET A 1 -44.79 31.14 23.02
N ARG A 2 -44.50 30.37 21.95
CA ARG A 2 -43.19 29.97 21.35
C ARG A 2 -42.11 29.40 22.31
N SER A 3 -41.92 28.07 22.38
CA SER A 3 -41.13 27.21 21.48
C SER A 3 -39.68 27.66 21.26
N ARG A 4 -38.71 26.82 21.67
CA ARG A 4 -37.66 26.27 20.80
C ARG A 4 -36.92 25.12 21.48
N ALA A 5 -37.15 23.92 20.95
CA ALA A 5 -36.34 22.74 21.15
C ALA A 5 -35.04 22.89 20.31
N SER A 6 -33.90 22.59 20.91
CA SER A 6 -32.62 22.44 20.20
C SER A 6 -32.57 21.06 19.57
N ALA A 7 -32.77 21.00 18.25
CA ALA A 7 -32.57 19.79 17.46
C ALA A 7 -31.07 19.46 17.43
N GLN A 8 -30.74 18.24 17.83
CA GLN A 8 -29.44 17.62 17.59
C GLN A 8 -29.33 17.33 16.09
N SER A 9 -28.40 17.99 15.41
CA SER A 9 -28.04 17.66 14.03
C SER A 9 -27.13 16.43 14.05
N ILE A 10 -27.71 15.27 13.80
CA ILE A 10 -26.97 14.06 13.44
C ILE A 10 -26.37 14.32 12.04
N GLY A 11 -25.06 14.56 11.99
CA GLY A 11 -24.31 14.63 10.75
C GLY A 11 -24.24 13.24 10.13
N ILE A 12 -25.11 12.97 9.17
CA ILE A 12 -25.01 11.81 8.28
C ILE A 12 -23.82 12.07 7.36
N LEU A 13 -22.70 11.39 7.62
CA LEU A 13 -21.56 11.34 6.70
C LEU A 13 -21.98 10.50 5.49
N PHE A 14 -22.32 11.15 4.38
CA PHE A 14 -22.44 10.48 3.09
C PHE A 14 -21.03 10.11 2.61
N LEU A 15 -20.64 8.85 2.78
CA LEU A 15 -19.58 8.24 2.00
C LEU A 15 -20.07 8.11 0.56
N LEU A 16 -19.82 9.12 -0.27
CA LEU A 16 -19.85 8.94 -1.72
C LEU A 16 -18.60 8.15 -2.11
N SER A 17 -18.76 6.83 -2.24
CA SER A 17 -17.85 6.01 -3.01
C SER A 17 -17.92 6.46 -4.47
N TYR A 18 -16.85 7.09 -4.97
CA TYR A 18 -16.66 7.21 -6.40
C TYR A 18 -16.35 5.81 -6.93
N ALA A 19 -17.36 5.15 -7.47
CA ALA A 19 -17.19 3.95 -8.28
C ALA A 19 -16.40 4.34 -9.54
N SER A 20 -15.10 4.12 -9.50
CA SER A 20 -14.31 3.94 -10.71
C SER A 20 -14.77 2.64 -11.34
N ILE A 21 -15.42 2.69 -12.50
CA ILE A 21 -15.81 1.48 -13.26
C ILE A 21 -14.53 0.91 -13.89
N GLY A 22 -13.68 0.30 -13.08
CA GLY A 22 -13.03 -0.94 -13.47
C GLY A 22 -14.04 -2.06 -13.26
N LEU A 23 -14.01 -3.12 -14.07
CA LEU A 23 -14.56 -4.37 -13.56
C LEU A 23 -13.76 -4.66 -12.27
N ALA A 24 -14.45 -4.76 -11.13
CA ALA A 24 -13.80 -5.32 -9.96
C ALA A 24 -13.31 -6.72 -10.33
N ALA A 25 -12.18 -7.14 -9.78
CA ALA A 25 -11.66 -8.49 -9.94
C ALA A 25 -12.80 -9.50 -9.78
N SER A 26 -12.85 -10.49 -10.67
CA SER A 26 -13.78 -11.61 -10.47
C SER A 26 -13.27 -12.46 -9.32
N GLU A 27 -14.12 -12.73 -8.35
CA GLU A 27 -13.78 -13.48 -7.16
C GLU A 27 -14.38 -14.88 -7.23
N GLU A 28 -13.55 -15.90 -6.99
CA GLU A 28 -13.98 -17.29 -7.03
C GLU A 28 -13.91 -17.90 -5.65
N GLY A 29 -15.01 -18.50 -5.20
CA GLY A 29 -15.14 -19.06 -3.84
C GLY A 29 -14.83 -20.55 -3.73
N GLN A 30 -14.71 -21.28 -4.84
CA GLN A 30 -14.48 -22.73 -4.81
C GLN A 30 -13.88 -23.25 -6.13
N PHE A 31 -13.17 -24.37 -6.05
CA PHE A 31 -12.76 -25.14 -7.23
C PHE A 31 -13.88 -26.11 -7.68
N PRO A 32 -13.91 -26.51 -8.97
CA PRO A 32 -13.17 -25.91 -10.07
C PRO A 32 -13.86 -24.64 -10.58
N PHE A 33 -13.09 -23.73 -11.17
CA PHE A 33 -13.62 -22.56 -11.85
C PHE A 33 -12.97 -22.36 -13.22
N LYS A 34 -13.57 -21.50 -14.05
CA LYS A 34 -13.12 -21.24 -15.43
C LYS A 34 -13.13 -19.76 -15.74
N PHE A 35 -12.11 -19.33 -16.46
CA PHE A 35 -12.07 -17.97 -17.00
C PHE A 35 -11.34 -17.93 -18.34
N ALA A 36 -11.35 -16.76 -18.97
CA ALA A 36 -10.71 -16.52 -20.25
C ALA A 36 -9.60 -15.48 -20.06
N PRO A 37 -8.31 -15.88 -20.04
CA PRO A 37 -7.20 -14.93 -19.97
C PRO A 37 -7.25 -13.90 -21.09
N VAL A 38 -7.58 -14.34 -22.31
CA VAL A 38 -7.87 -13.46 -23.45
C VAL A 38 -9.05 -14.02 -24.23
N LYS A 39 -9.69 -13.17 -25.04
CA LYS A 39 -10.84 -13.56 -25.87
C LYS A 39 -10.53 -14.80 -26.72
N GLY A 40 -11.37 -15.82 -26.60
CA GLY A 40 -11.25 -17.07 -27.36
C GLY A 40 -10.30 -18.11 -26.75
N GLN A 41 -9.68 -17.81 -25.60
CA GLN A 41 -8.96 -18.79 -24.79
C GLN A 41 -9.78 -19.11 -23.53
N SER A 42 -9.64 -20.33 -23.02
CA SER A 42 -10.28 -20.75 -21.78
C SER A 42 -9.28 -21.54 -20.96
N VAL A 43 -9.22 -21.22 -19.68
CA VAL A 43 -8.47 -21.92 -18.65
C VAL A 43 -9.47 -22.44 -17.63
N SER A 44 -9.25 -23.66 -17.13
CA SER A 44 -9.92 -24.14 -15.92
C SER A 44 -8.92 -24.37 -14.82
N ILE A 45 -9.25 -23.93 -13.61
CA ILE A 45 -8.46 -24.15 -12.41
C ILE A 45 -9.16 -25.21 -11.57
N ASP A 46 -8.42 -26.24 -11.21
CA ASP A 46 -8.91 -27.37 -10.42
C ASP A 46 -7.94 -27.65 -9.27
N GLN A 47 -8.44 -28.26 -8.21
CA GLN A 47 -7.65 -28.80 -7.10
C GLN A 47 -8.05 -30.26 -6.91
N PRO A 48 -7.49 -31.19 -7.72
CA PRO A 48 -7.78 -32.61 -7.55
C PRO A 48 -7.32 -33.05 -6.15
N ALA A 49 -8.07 -33.99 -5.55
CA ALA A 49 -7.92 -34.44 -4.16
C ALA A 49 -6.47 -34.36 -3.64
N GLY A 50 -6.19 -33.34 -2.82
CA GLY A 50 -4.85 -32.94 -2.42
C GLY A 50 -4.73 -31.42 -2.29
N ALA A 51 -3.50 -30.93 -2.14
CA ALA A 51 -3.19 -29.51 -1.97
C ALA A 51 -2.75 -28.82 -3.27
N GLU A 52 -2.51 -29.57 -4.34
CA GLU A 52 -2.02 -29.04 -5.61
C GLU A 52 -3.14 -28.39 -6.43
N VAL A 53 -2.93 -27.13 -6.82
CA VAL A 53 -3.80 -26.42 -7.76
C VAL A 53 -3.24 -26.56 -9.17
N ILE A 54 -4.08 -27.05 -10.08
CA ILE A 54 -3.72 -27.34 -11.47
C ILE A 54 -4.51 -26.42 -12.39
N ALA A 55 -3.79 -25.71 -13.27
CA ALA A 55 -4.37 -25.02 -14.41
C ALA A 55 -4.42 -25.97 -15.61
N HIS A 56 -5.60 -26.13 -16.19
CA HIS A 56 -5.79 -26.74 -17.49
C HIS A 56 -5.82 -25.62 -18.54
N LEU A 57 -4.79 -25.61 -19.37
CA LEU A 57 -4.47 -24.56 -20.32
C LEU A 57 -5.01 -24.91 -21.73
N PRO A 58 -5.02 -23.95 -22.67
CA PRO A 58 -5.32 -24.22 -24.07
C PRO A 58 -4.46 -25.37 -24.65
N LYS A 59 -5.01 -26.07 -25.65
CA LYS A 59 -4.38 -27.22 -26.31
C LYS A 59 -4.14 -28.43 -25.37
N ASN A 60 -5.01 -28.60 -24.36
CA ASN A 60 -4.97 -29.69 -23.39
C ASN A 60 -3.66 -29.77 -22.58
N LYS A 61 -2.96 -28.64 -22.41
CA LYS A 61 -1.79 -28.56 -21.54
C LYS A 61 -2.24 -28.45 -20.08
N GLN A 62 -1.41 -28.94 -19.17
CA GLN A 62 -1.60 -28.75 -17.73
C GLN A 62 -0.39 -28.07 -17.12
N GLN A 63 -0.61 -27.28 -16.09
CA GLN A 63 0.41 -26.61 -15.32
C GLN A 63 0.05 -26.67 -13.84
N VAL A 64 0.97 -27.14 -13.00
CA VAL A 64 0.87 -27.00 -11.54
C VAL A 64 1.19 -25.56 -11.18
N LEU A 65 0.29 -24.90 -10.45
CA LEU A 65 0.44 -23.49 -10.07
C LEU A 65 1.04 -23.36 -8.67
N ALA A 66 0.37 -23.93 -7.68
CA ALA A 66 0.70 -23.80 -6.27
C ALA A 66 0.29 -25.05 -5.50
N VAL A 67 0.84 -25.16 -4.29
CA VAL A 67 0.30 -26.00 -3.24
C VAL A 67 -0.38 -25.04 -2.27
N VAL A 68 -1.71 -25.11 -2.16
CA VAL A 68 -2.49 -24.25 -1.27
C VAL A 68 -3.11 -25.12 -0.17
N GLU A 69 -3.26 -24.54 1.02
CA GLU A 69 -3.97 -25.23 2.09
C GLU A 69 -5.43 -25.45 1.70
N THR A 70 -5.99 -26.60 2.07
CA THR A 70 -7.44 -26.80 1.96
C THR A 70 -8.10 -25.97 3.06
N TYR A 71 -8.87 -24.97 2.67
CA TYR A 71 -9.58 -24.11 3.61
C TYR A 71 -10.84 -24.82 4.14
N GLU A 72 -11.02 -24.79 5.45
CA GLU A 72 -12.20 -25.37 6.09
C GLU A 72 -13.34 -24.35 6.09
N ALA A 73 -14.59 -24.83 6.10
CA ALA A 73 -15.76 -23.95 6.15
C ALA A 73 -15.79 -23.02 7.38
N SER A 74 -15.06 -23.37 8.45
CA SER A 74 -14.88 -22.54 9.66
C SER A 74 -14.03 -21.29 9.44
N ASP A 75 -13.25 -21.24 8.36
CA ASP A 75 -12.28 -20.17 8.13
C ASP A 75 -12.94 -18.88 7.62
N ASN A 76 -14.24 -18.92 7.28
CA ASN A 76 -15.00 -17.81 6.69
C ASN A 76 -14.34 -17.19 5.44
N ILE A 77 -13.48 -17.93 4.75
CA ILE A 77 -12.85 -17.52 3.50
C ILE A 77 -13.90 -17.61 2.39
N GLN A 78 -14.23 -16.44 1.82
CA GLN A 78 -15.24 -16.35 0.76
C GLN A 78 -14.63 -16.47 -0.65
N HIS A 79 -13.34 -16.16 -0.78
CA HIS A 79 -12.66 -16.04 -2.08
C HIS A 79 -11.30 -16.71 -2.02
N ILE A 80 -11.17 -17.82 -2.74
CA ILE A 80 -9.92 -18.58 -2.86
C ILE A 80 -9.09 -18.13 -4.06
N ALA A 81 -9.69 -17.38 -4.99
CA ALA A 81 -8.98 -16.81 -6.12
C ALA A 81 -9.57 -15.47 -6.56
N LEU A 82 -8.70 -14.63 -7.13
CA LEU A 82 -9.04 -13.38 -7.78
C LEU A 82 -8.55 -13.44 -9.24
N ILE A 83 -9.38 -12.94 -10.16
CA ILE A 83 -9.10 -12.92 -11.59
C ILE A 83 -9.23 -11.49 -12.09
N ASP A 84 -8.13 -10.93 -12.57
CA ASP A 84 -8.08 -9.58 -13.13
C ASP A 84 -6.78 -9.38 -13.94
N ASP A 85 -6.62 -8.26 -14.62
CA ASP A 85 -5.41 -7.86 -15.36
C ASP A 85 -4.39 -7.20 -14.41
N PHE A 86 -3.66 -8.01 -13.65
CA PHE A 86 -2.79 -7.54 -12.58
C PHE A 86 -1.52 -6.84 -13.09
N ASN A 87 -1.06 -7.19 -14.29
CA ASN A 87 0.10 -6.57 -14.94
C ASN A 87 -0.27 -5.52 -16.01
N PHE A 88 -1.56 -5.25 -16.22
CA PHE A 88 -2.08 -4.25 -17.16
C PHE A 88 -1.71 -4.50 -18.64
N ASP A 89 -1.56 -5.77 -19.03
CA ASP A 89 -1.21 -6.18 -20.41
C ASP A 89 -2.43 -6.51 -21.29
N GLY A 90 -3.63 -6.44 -20.72
CA GLY A 90 -4.90 -6.74 -21.38
C GLY A 90 -5.30 -8.22 -21.32
N ALA A 91 -4.51 -9.08 -20.67
CA ALA A 91 -4.92 -10.43 -20.31
C ALA A 91 -5.37 -10.51 -18.84
N GLN A 92 -6.32 -11.40 -18.55
CA GLN A 92 -6.68 -11.75 -17.19
C GLN A 92 -5.64 -12.72 -16.63
N ASP A 93 -5.11 -12.36 -15.46
CA ASP A 93 -4.20 -13.13 -14.63
C ASP A 93 -4.97 -13.80 -13.49
N LEU A 94 -4.24 -14.50 -12.62
CA LEU A 94 -4.80 -15.26 -11.50
C LEU A 94 -4.03 -14.98 -10.22
N ALA A 95 -4.71 -14.55 -9.16
CA ALA A 95 -4.18 -14.57 -7.81
C ALA A 95 -4.85 -15.70 -7.01
N LEU A 96 -4.07 -16.66 -6.52
CA LEU A 96 -4.55 -17.79 -5.71
C LEU A 96 -4.24 -17.54 -4.24
N LEU A 97 -5.25 -17.67 -3.38
CA LEU A 97 -5.07 -17.56 -1.94
C LEU A 97 -4.10 -18.65 -1.49
N GLU A 98 -3.05 -18.24 -0.78
CA GLU A 98 -2.03 -19.11 -0.19
C GLU A 98 -2.33 -19.30 1.30
N SER A 99 -2.53 -18.20 2.02
CA SER A 99 -2.76 -18.20 3.45
C SER A 99 -3.51 -16.94 3.89
N TYR A 100 -3.88 -16.90 5.16
CA TYR A 100 -4.46 -15.71 5.78
C TYR A 100 -3.85 -15.47 7.16
N GLY A 101 -3.91 -14.22 7.62
CA GLY A 101 -3.41 -13.80 8.92
C GLY A 101 -4.34 -12.83 9.62
N TYR A 102 -4.08 -12.56 10.90
CA TYR A 102 -4.84 -11.59 11.70
C TYR A 102 -6.36 -11.84 11.69
N GLY A 103 -6.78 -13.11 11.77
CA GLY A 103 -8.20 -13.48 11.75
C GLY A 103 -8.88 -13.17 10.42
N GLY A 104 -8.16 -13.26 9.30
CA GLY A 104 -8.67 -13.01 7.95
C GLY A 104 -8.52 -11.57 7.47
N VAL A 105 -7.90 -10.68 8.26
CA VAL A 105 -7.64 -9.29 7.86
C VAL A 105 -6.60 -9.20 6.74
N ASN A 106 -5.59 -10.08 6.78
CA ASN A 106 -4.61 -10.19 5.70
C ASN A 106 -4.91 -11.47 4.94
N LEU A 107 -5.26 -11.35 3.66
CA LEU A 107 -5.35 -12.46 2.73
C LEU A 107 -4.10 -12.40 1.85
N PHE A 108 -3.33 -13.49 1.78
CA PHE A 108 -2.06 -13.56 1.08
C PHE A 108 -2.21 -14.44 -0.16
N TYR A 109 -1.88 -13.89 -1.33
CA TYR A 109 -2.07 -14.53 -2.62
C TYR A 109 -0.76 -14.74 -3.37
N HIS A 110 -0.62 -15.90 -4.00
CA HIS A 110 0.33 -16.10 -5.09
C HIS A 110 -0.25 -15.55 -6.39
N LEU A 111 0.46 -14.62 -7.03
CA LEU A 111 0.07 -14.06 -8.32
C LEU A 111 0.70 -14.84 -9.48
N PHE A 112 -0.11 -15.16 -10.49
CA PHE A 112 0.23 -15.91 -11.69
C PHE A 112 -0.17 -15.09 -12.91
N LEU A 113 0.83 -14.57 -13.62
CA LEU A 113 0.64 -13.70 -14.79
C LEU A 113 0.53 -14.53 -16.07
N TRP A 114 -0.44 -14.22 -16.93
CA TRP A 114 -0.66 -14.93 -18.18
C TRP A 114 0.38 -14.53 -19.24
N ASP A 115 1.23 -15.48 -19.64
CA ASP A 115 2.10 -15.31 -20.79
C ASP A 115 1.31 -15.64 -22.07
N GLN A 116 0.90 -14.59 -22.80
CA GLN A 116 0.13 -14.73 -24.04
C GLN A 116 0.89 -15.50 -25.13
N ALA A 117 2.22 -15.38 -25.20
CA ALA A 117 3.03 -16.03 -26.22
C ALA A 117 3.21 -17.52 -25.92
N ALA A 118 3.48 -17.86 -24.66
CA ALA A 118 3.65 -19.24 -24.22
C ALA A 118 2.31 -19.97 -23.96
N GLN A 119 1.21 -19.21 -23.81
CA GLN A 119 -0.12 -19.67 -23.40
C GLN A 119 -0.09 -20.45 -22.08
N GLN A 120 0.57 -19.89 -21.08
CA GLN A 120 0.75 -20.48 -19.75
C GLN A 120 0.91 -19.38 -18.69
N PHE A 121 0.85 -19.74 -17.41
CA PHE A 121 1.11 -18.79 -16.34
C PHE A 121 2.59 -18.70 -15.98
N SER A 122 3.03 -17.51 -15.57
CA SER A 122 4.31 -17.25 -14.93
C SER A 122 4.06 -16.78 -13.50
N LYS A 123 4.71 -17.42 -12.52
CA LYS A 123 4.56 -17.03 -11.11
C LYS A 123 5.27 -15.70 -10.85
N PHE A 124 4.55 -14.75 -10.26
CA PHE A 124 5.13 -13.53 -9.71
C PHE A 124 5.94 -13.86 -8.44
N GLY A 125 7.12 -13.25 -8.30
CA GLY A 125 8.15 -13.74 -7.39
C GLY A 125 7.79 -13.69 -5.91
N GLU A 126 6.95 -12.75 -5.49
CA GLU A 126 6.54 -12.56 -4.10
C GLU A 126 5.02 -12.72 -3.92
N THR A 127 4.61 -13.07 -2.72
CA THR A 127 3.20 -13.12 -2.33
C THR A 127 2.70 -11.70 -2.07
N ILE A 128 1.49 -11.40 -2.56
CA ILE A 128 0.83 -10.10 -2.37
C ILE A 128 -0.34 -10.25 -1.40
N SER A 129 -0.56 -9.25 -0.54
CA SER A 129 -1.71 -9.22 0.36
C SER A 129 -2.78 -8.22 -0.07
N ASN A 130 -4.06 -8.61 0.06
CA ASN A 130 -5.23 -7.76 -0.21
C ASN A 130 -5.05 -6.86 -1.46
N PRO A 131 -4.89 -7.44 -2.66
CA PRO A 131 -4.50 -6.67 -3.82
C PRO A 131 -5.67 -5.84 -4.38
N GLU A 132 -5.37 -4.60 -4.76
CA GLU A 132 -6.31 -3.66 -5.38
C GLU A 132 -5.71 -3.06 -6.65
N LEU A 133 -6.51 -2.99 -7.73
CA LEU A 133 -6.07 -2.51 -9.03
C LEU A 133 -6.66 -1.13 -9.34
N ASP A 134 -5.80 -0.22 -9.81
CA ASP A 134 -6.18 1.00 -10.51
C ASP A 134 -5.75 0.89 -11.97
N ALA A 135 -6.62 0.32 -12.80
CA ALA A 135 -6.36 0.12 -14.23
C ALA A 135 -6.10 1.44 -14.98
N LYS A 136 -6.68 2.56 -14.52
CA LYS A 136 -6.48 3.87 -15.16
C LYS A 136 -5.06 4.39 -14.93
N ARG A 137 -4.50 4.14 -13.74
CA ARG A 137 -3.14 4.54 -13.38
C ARG A 137 -2.10 3.44 -13.61
N GLN A 138 -2.54 2.22 -13.93
CA GLN A 138 -1.72 1.01 -14.03
C GLN A 138 -0.92 0.77 -12.74
N VAL A 139 -1.64 0.77 -11.62
CA VAL A 139 -1.08 0.57 -10.28
C VAL A 139 -1.75 -0.62 -9.62
N LEU A 140 -0.94 -1.56 -9.15
CA LEU A 140 -1.36 -2.62 -8.24
C LEU A 140 -0.95 -2.21 -6.82
N THR A 141 -1.91 -2.10 -5.91
CA THR A 141 -1.65 -1.85 -4.50
C THR A 141 -1.80 -3.14 -3.72
N THR A 142 -0.81 -3.49 -2.91
CA THR A 142 -0.94 -4.52 -1.88
C THR A 142 -0.97 -3.86 -0.52
N SER A 143 -1.79 -4.36 0.39
CA SER A 143 -1.88 -3.84 1.75
C SER A 143 -1.88 -4.97 2.77
N ALA A 144 -1.20 -4.74 3.90
CA ALA A 144 -1.17 -5.69 4.99
C ALA A 144 -1.18 -4.95 6.33
N ARG A 145 -1.74 -5.62 7.34
CA ARG A 145 -1.76 -5.14 8.71
C ARG A 145 -0.77 -5.91 9.58
N SER A 146 -0.04 -5.18 10.42
CA SER A 146 0.77 -5.74 11.51
C SER A 146 0.46 -5.00 12.81
N GLY A 147 -0.14 -5.69 13.78
CA GLY A 147 -0.67 -5.06 14.99
C GLY A 147 -1.67 -3.93 14.67
N PRO A 148 -1.49 -2.70 15.19
CA PRO A 148 -2.35 -1.56 14.85
C PRO A 148 -1.95 -0.85 13.54
N VAL A 149 -0.86 -1.26 12.89
CA VAL A 149 -0.26 -0.55 11.76
C VAL A 149 -0.67 -1.18 10.44
N TRP A 150 -1.06 -0.35 9.48
CA TRP A 150 -1.18 -0.71 8.08
C TRP A 150 0.05 -0.25 7.31
N SER A 151 0.47 -1.07 6.36
CA SER A 151 1.45 -0.73 5.34
C SER A 151 0.91 -1.13 3.97
N SER A 152 1.26 -0.37 2.95
CA SER A 152 0.95 -0.73 1.57
C SER A 152 2.15 -0.58 0.66
N THR A 153 2.18 -1.37 -0.41
CA THR A 153 3.18 -1.24 -1.48
C THR A 153 2.43 -1.05 -2.78
N LYS A 154 2.84 -0.04 -3.55
CA LYS A 154 2.29 0.27 -4.87
C LYS A 154 3.27 -0.19 -5.94
N TYR A 155 2.82 -1.09 -6.78
CA TYR A 155 3.55 -1.63 -7.92
C TYR A 155 3.22 -0.85 -9.17
N LYS A 156 4.24 -0.62 -9.99
CA LYS A 156 4.11 -0.08 -11.34
C LYS A 156 4.64 -1.06 -12.36
N LEU A 157 4.19 -0.91 -13.60
CA LEU A 157 4.69 -1.68 -14.72
C LEU A 157 5.85 -0.94 -15.40
N GLU A 158 6.98 -1.62 -15.57
CA GLU A 158 8.05 -1.16 -16.44
C GLU A 158 8.54 -2.31 -17.33
N GLN A 159 8.55 -2.08 -18.65
CA GLN A 159 8.95 -3.08 -19.65
C GLN A 159 8.20 -4.42 -19.50
N GLY A 160 6.90 -4.38 -19.17
CA GLY A 160 6.07 -5.57 -18.99
C GLY A 160 6.32 -6.33 -17.68
N LYS A 161 7.03 -5.74 -16.72
CA LYS A 161 7.29 -6.32 -15.40
C LYS A 161 6.81 -5.41 -14.29
N LEU A 162 6.03 -5.98 -13.37
CA LEU A 162 5.68 -5.31 -12.13
C LEU A 162 6.93 -5.16 -11.26
N TYR A 163 7.10 -3.99 -10.65
CA TYR A 163 8.12 -3.74 -9.64
C TYR A 163 7.52 -2.89 -8.50
N PRO A 164 7.99 -3.08 -7.24
CA PRO A 164 7.52 -2.31 -6.11
C PRO A 164 8.05 -0.87 -6.23
N ALA A 165 7.18 0.07 -6.59
CA ALA A 165 7.57 1.43 -6.89
C ALA A 165 7.52 2.35 -5.67
N VAL A 166 6.54 2.16 -4.78
CA VAL A 166 6.39 2.99 -3.58
C VAL A 166 5.93 2.16 -2.40
N ASP A 167 6.69 2.17 -1.30
CA ASP A 167 6.18 1.67 -0.01
C ASP A 167 5.56 2.83 0.77
N TRP A 168 4.43 2.57 1.41
CA TRP A 168 3.70 3.48 2.28
C TRP A 168 3.70 2.92 3.71
N GLU A 169 4.32 3.67 4.63
CA GLU A 169 4.56 3.24 6.00
C GLU A 169 3.96 4.26 6.97
N ALA A 170 3.18 3.81 7.95
CA ALA A 170 2.65 4.71 8.97
C ALA A 170 3.75 5.29 9.86
N ILE A 171 3.67 6.59 10.14
CA ILE A 171 4.50 7.25 11.15
C ILE A 171 3.69 7.31 12.45
N THR A 172 4.08 6.52 13.44
CA THR A 172 3.28 6.27 14.66
C THR A 172 3.27 7.42 15.68
N VAL A 173 4.09 8.46 15.49
CA VAL A 173 4.35 9.49 16.51
C VAL A 173 3.36 10.66 16.53
N ASN A 174 2.45 10.74 15.56
CA ASN A 174 1.44 11.81 15.42
C ASN A 174 0.02 11.24 15.27
N ASP A 175 -0.35 10.31 16.15
CA ASP A 175 -1.61 9.56 16.07
C ASP A 175 -1.83 8.87 14.70
N GLY A 176 -0.75 8.55 13.99
CA GLY A 176 -0.81 7.94 12.64
C GLY A 176 -1.29 8.88 11.52
N ASN A 177 -1.34 10.20 11.73
CA ASN A 177 -1.82 11.15 10.72
C ASN A 177 -0.87 11.36 9.53
N TRP A 178 0.36 10.84 9.62
CA TRP A 178 1.37 10.94 8.58
C TRP A 178 1.85 9.57 8.15
N GLN A 179 2.21 9.49 6.88
CA GLN A 179 2.84 8.32 6.28
C GLN A 179 4.14 8.72 5.62
N ARG A 180 5.11 7.83 5.71
CA ARG A 180 6.37 7.90 4.98
C ARG A 180 6.23 7.11 3.70
N LEU A 181 6.62 7.72 2.60
CA LEU A 181 6.72 7.08 1.30
C LEU A 181 8.19 6.83 0.97
N THR A 182 8.47 5.63 0.47
CA THR A 182 9.80 5.26 -0.05
C THR A 182 9.67 4.93 -1.52
N PHE A 183 10.24 5.77 -2.38
CA PHE A 183 10.21 5.58 -3.83
C PHE A 183 11.39 4.72 -4.27
N LYS A 184 11.11 3.74 -5.14
CA LYS A 184 12.09 2.83 -5.70
C LYS A 184 12.03 2.85 -7.23
N ASN A 185 13.18 2.65 -7.86
CA ASN A 185 13.26 2.38 -9.30
C ASN A 185 13.00 0.89 -9.59
N PRO A 186 12.89 0.47 -10.86
CA PRO A 186 12.69 -0.94 -11.22
C PRO A 186 13.81 -1.89 -10.77
N GLN A 187 14.99 -1.36 -10.46
CA GLN A 187 16.11 -2.13 -9.91
C GLN A 187 15.99 -2.31 -8.39
N GLY A 188 14.91 -1.83 -7.77
CA GLY A 188 14.66 -1.87 -6.33
C GLY A 188 15.47 -0.85 -5.53
N GLN A 189 16.18 0.07 -6.20
CA GLN A 189 17.00 1.08 -5.52
C GLN A 189 16.10 2.22 -5.06
N VAL A 190 16.28 2.63 -3.80
CA VAL A 190 15.60 3.80 -3.25
C VAL A 190 16.08 5.07 -3.96
N ILE A 191 15.15 5.80 -4.55
CA ILE A 191 15.42 7.06 -5.29
C ILE A 191 14.90 8.30 -4.56
N GLY A 192 14.13 8.13 -3.49
CA GLY A 192 13.65 9.25 -2.69
C GLY A 192 12.69 8.85 -1.59
N HIS A 193 12.41 9.82 -0.73
CA HIS A 193 11.44 9.72 0.35
C HIS A 193 10.51 10.91 0.36
N LYS A 194 9.36 10.74 1.01
CA LYS A 194 8.38 11.79 1.23
C LYS A 194 7.59 11.53 2.49
N VAL A 195 7.04 12.57 3.10
CA VAL A 195 6.04 12.42 4.15
C VAL A 195 4.76 13.09 3.67
N VAL A 196 3.64 12.36 3.73
CA VAL A 196 2.31 12.81 3.27
C VAL A 196 1.28 12.65 4.39
N SER A 197 0.05 13.14 4.18
CA SER A 197 -1.04 12.86 5.11
C SER A 197 -1.53 11.44 4.92
N SER A 198 -1.89 10.75 6.01
CA SER A 198 -2.48 9.41 5.91
C SER A 198 -3.83 9.37 5.17
N GLN A 199 -4.50 10.52 5.05
CA GLN A 199 -5.72 10.64 4.24
C GLN A 199 -5.43 10.55 2.74
N ASP A 200 -4.20 10.84 2.31
CA ASP A 200 -3.84 10.87 0.89
C ASP A 200 -3.75 9.46 0.27
N GLU A 201 -3.64 8.40 1.07
CA GLU A 201 -3.59 7.02 0.58
C GLU A 201 -4.85 6.64 -0.22
N GLN A 202 -6.00 7.20 0.19
CA GLN A 202 -7.29 6.99 -0.45
C GLN A 202 -7.43 7.68 -1.82
N SER A 203 -6.47 8.50 -2.23
CA SER A 203 -6.51 9.21 -3.51
C SER A 203 -6.26 8.30 -4.74
N GLY A 204 -5.71 7.11 -4.51
CA GLY A 204 -5.21 6.22 -5.56
C GLY A 204 -3.91 6.72 -6.23
N ASP A 205 -3.36 7.88 -5.86
CA ASP A 205 -2.06 8.34 -6.37
C ASP A 205 -0.94 7.48 -5.80
N THR A 206 0.13 7.25 -6.58
CA THR A 206 1.30 6.51 -6.08
C THR A 206 2.11 7.28 -5.05
N GLY A 207 1.91 8.60 -4.98
CA GLY A 207 2.49 9.52 -4.02
C GLY A 207 3.39 10.58 -4.62
N GLU A 208 3.72 10.45 -5.91
CA GLU A 208 4.62 11.35 -6.64
C GLU A 208 4.04 12.76 -6.71
N ASN A 209 2.73 12.87 -6.99
CA ASN A 209 2.05 14.15 -7.18
C ASN A 209 1.48 14.74 -5.89
N LEU A 210 1.52 13.98 -4.79
CA LEU A 210 0.97 14.45 -3.51
C LEU A 210 1.77 15.64 -2.96
N PRO A 211 1.16 16.55 -2.20
CA PRO A 211 1.93 17.53 -1.46
C PRO A 211 2.70 16.86 -0.32
N ASN A 212 3.85 17.43 0.05
CA ASN A 212 4.48 17.09 1.33
C ASN A 212 3.56 17.51 2.48
N ALA A 213 3.46 16.69 3.51
CA ALA A 213 2.79 17.05 4.75
C ALA A 213 3.42 18.31 5.35
N GLY A 214 2.57 19.21 5.86
CA GLY A 214 2.99 20.41 6.58
C GLY A 214 2.88 20.20 8.09
N ALA A 215 3.81 20.78 8.86
CA ALA A 215 3.76 20.76 10.31
C ALA A 215 4.21 22.09 10.92
N SER A 216 3.64 22.46 12.07
CA SER A 216 4.08 23.63 12.84
C SER A 216 5.03 23.21 13.97
N ILE A 217 6.13 23.92 14.17
CA ILE A 217 7.01 23.73 15.33
C ILE A 217 6.23 24.04 16.62
N LYS A 218 6.20 23.10 17.56
CA LYS A 218 5.47 23.19 18.84
C LYS A 218 6.32 23.69 20.01
N VAL A 219 7.63 23.43 19.95
CA VAL A 219 8.60 23.84 20.99
C VAL A 219 9.09 25.27 20.78
N LYS A 220 9.62 25.91 21.83
CA LYS A 220 10.15 27.28 21.76
C LYS A 220 11.30 27.41 20.75
N LYS A 221 12.19 26.42 20.71
CA LYS A 221 13.33 26.32 19.78
C LYS A 221 13.54 24.86 19.38
N ALA A 222 13.42 24.58 18.10
CA ALA A 222 13.77 23.29 17.51
C ALA A 222 15.15 23.39 16.90
N ALA A 223 16.14 22.70 17.47
CA ALA A 223 17.50 22.69 16.91
C ALA A 223 17.51 21.98 15.54
N LEU A 224 18.33 22.49 14.61
CA LEU A 224 18.52 21.87 13.31
C LEU A 224 19.79 21.02 13.28
N TYR A 225 19.73 19.89 12.58
CA TYR A 225 20.79 18.89 12.52
C TYR A 225 21.15 18.56 11.07
N ASN A 226 22.41 18.22 10.81
CA ASN A 226 22.88 17.82 9.48
C ASN A 226 22.55 16.34 9.16
N ARG A 227 22.31 15.52 10.18
CA ARG A 227 21.96 14.10 10.12
C ARG A 227 20.93 13.81 11.22
N PRO A 228 20.17 12.71 11.15
CA PRO A 228 19.17 12.33 12.15
C PRO A 228 19.83 11.74 13.41
N ASN A 229 20.70 12.51 14.06
CA ASN A 229 21.31 12.15 15.34
C ASN A 229 21.75 13.40 16.11
N ALA A 230 21.86 13.24 17.43
CA ALA A 230 22.19 14.35 18.34
C ALA A 230 23.58 14.95 18.09
N ALA A 231 24.55 14.14 17.61
CA ALA A 231 25.92 14.60 17.35
C ALA A 231 26.03 15.55 16.14
N ALA A 232 25.04 15.55 15.24
CA ALA A 232 25.03 16.39 14.04
C ALA A 232 24.39 17.78 14.24
N LYS A 233 24.27 18.24 15.49
CA LYS A 233 23.62 19.50 15.84
C LYS A 233 24.32 20.71 15.22
N THR A 234 23.54 21.61 14.66
CA THR A 234 24.02 22.89 14.12
C THR A 234 23.76 24.04 15.09
N LYS A 235 24.23 25.24 14.75
CA LYS A 235 23.88 26.48 15.48
C LYS A 235 22.52 27.06 15.07
N MET A 236 21.87 26.48 14.06
CA MET A 236 20.58 26.94 13.56
C MET A 236 19.42 26.32 14.34
N TYR A 237 18.30 27.03 14.38
CA TYR A 237 17.07 26.56 14.98
C TYR A 237 15.86 27.17 14.28
N LEU A 238 14.73 26.48 14.37
CA LEU A 238 13.41 27.03 14.08
C LEU A 238 12.72 27.39 15.39
N ILE A 239 11.76 28.31 15.34
CA ILE A 239 11.02 28.77 16.51
C ILE A 239 9.57 28.29 16.47
N GLN A 240 8.92 28.35 17.63
CA GLN A 240 7.52 27.98 17.76
C GLN A 240 6.65 28.65 16.69
N LYS A 241 5.72 27.88 16.12
CA LYS A 241 4.79 28.27 15.04
C LYS A 241 5.41 28.44 13.65
N ASP A 242 6.73 28.29 13.47
CA ASP A 242 7.29 28.11 12.13
C ASP A 242 6.62 26.91 11.45
N ILE A 243 6.26 27.06 10.18
CA ILE A 243 5.67 25.99 9.37
C ILE A 243 6.74 25.38 8.49
N VAL A 244 6.80 24.06 8.46
CA VAL A 244 7.74 23.28 7.66
C VAL A 244 7.03 22.26 6.81
N SER A 245 7.60 21.93 5.65
CA SER A 245 7.23 20.73 4.90
C SER A 245 8.08 19.55 5.38
N LEU A 246 7.45 18.39 5.53
CA LEU A 246 8.10 17.15 5.94
C LEU A 246 8.56 16.39 4.69
N LEU A 247 9.87 16.15 4.59
CA LEU A 247 10.51 15.54 3.42
C LEU A 247 10.87 14.07 3.64
N ASP A 248 11.25 13.71 4.86
CA ASP A 248 11.57 12.33 5.24
C ASP A 248 11.36 12.17 6.75
N TRP A 249 11.23 10.93 7.20
CA TRP A 249 11.20 10.54 8.60
C TRP A 249 12.10 9.34 8.82
N GLN A 250 12.82 9.33 9.95
CA GLN A 250 13.58 8.17 10.39
C GLN A 250 13.30 7.91 11.87
N PRO A 251 13.18 6.64 12.29
CA PRO A 251 13.06 6.31 13.69
C PRO A 251 14.33 6.70 14.48
N THR A 252 14.21 6.69 15.81
CA THR A 252 15.38 6.83 16.67
C THR A 252 16.28 5.60 16.53
N GLU A 253 17.59 5.79 16.44
CA GLU A 253 18.54 4.68 16.34
C GLU A 253 18.38 3.72 17.53
N GLY A 254 18.27 2.42 17.24
CA GLY A 254 18.10 1.37 18.25
C GLY A 254 16.67 1.08 18.67
N ASP A 255 15.69 1.90 18.27
CA ASP A 255 14.28 1.62 18.55
C ASP A 255 13.32 2.22 17.50
N PRO A 256 12.80 1.40 16.56
CA PRO A 256 11.83 1.86 15.56
C PRO A 256 10.44 2.14 16.13
N TYR A 257 10.17 1.73 17.36
CA TYR A 257 8.86 1.84 17.99
C TYR A 257 8.83 2.85 19.15
N SER A 258 9.98 3.42 19.55
CA SER A 258 10.04 4.42 20.60
C SER A 258 10.65 5.76 20.18
N GLY A 259 10.19 6.80 20.89
CA GLY A 259 10.54 8.19 20.61
C GLY A 259 9.82 8.75 19.38
N ALA A 260 9.99 10.06 19.18
CA ALA A 260 9.35 10.77 18.08
C ALA A 260 10.10 10.66 16.73
N GLY A 261 11.25 9.98 16.72
CA GLY A 261 12.16 9.90 15.58
C GLY A 261 12.73 11.25 15.15
N TRP A 262 13.13 11.33 13.89
CA TRP A 262 13.73 12.49 13.25
C TRP A 262 13.00 12.81 11.96
N PHE A 263 12.74 14.09 11.72
CA PHE A 263 12.15 14.55 10.46
C PHE A 263 13.15 15.37 9.69
N PHE A 264 13.32 15.05 8.41
CA PHE A 264 13.98 15.95 7.47
C PHE A 264 12.94 16.97 7.01
N VAL A 265 13.19 18.24 7.26
CA VAL A 265 12.20 19.29 7.05
C VAL A 265 12.72 20.37 6.13
N ARG A 266 11.81 20.95 5.35
CA ARG A 266 12.03 22.16 4.55
C ARG A 266 11.33 23.34 5.20
N TYR A 267 12.09 24.39 5.50
CA TYR A 267 11.57 25.69 5.93
C TYR A 267 11.80 26.74 4.84
N GLN A 268 10.74 27.45 4.47
CA GLN A 268 10.78 28.53 3.48
C GLN A 268 10.66 29.89 4.18
N GLY A 269 11.79 30.42 4.65
CA GLY A 269 11.86 31.77 5.23
C GLY A 269 12.58 32.75 4.29
N LYS A 270 13.43 33.61 4.85
CA LYS A 270 14.35 34.46 4.07
C LYS A 270 15.34 33.65 3.23
N LYS A 271 15.61 32.41 3.63
CA LYS A 271 16.41 31.42 2.92
C LYS A 271 15.68 30.09 2.99
N LEU A 272 15.85 29.28 1.94
CA LEU A 272 15.47 27.88 1.96
C LEU A 272 16.41 27.13 2.91
N ILE A 273 15.85 26.41 3.87
CA ILE A 273 16.60 25.58 4.81
C ILE A 273 16.05 24.16 4.77
N GLU A 274 16.93 23.19 4.56
CA GLU A 274 16.61 21.77 4.65
C GLU A 274 17.54 21.08 5.65
N LYS A 275 16.98 20.63 6.78
CA LYS A 275 17.73 20.03 7.90
C LYS A 275 16.86 19.05 8.66
N TRP A 276 17.51 18.22 9.46
CA TRP A 276 16.85 17.31 10.39
C TRP A 276 16.44 18.04 11.67
N ILE A 277 15.30 17.64 12.25
CA ILE A 277 14.84 18.02 13.59
C ILE A 277 14.39 16.77 14.35
N GLU A 278 14.44 16.82 15.67
CA GLU A 278 13.81 15.81 16.52
C GLU A 278 12.29 15.88 16.39
N GLY A 279 11.62 14.74 16.27
CA GLY A 279 10.17 14.68 16.10
C GLY A 279 9.39 15.28 17.27
N SER A 280 9.97 15.31 18.46
CA SER A 280 9.43 15.96 19.67
C SER A 280 9.20 17.46 19.47
N ALA A 281 9.83 18.07 18.46
CA ALA A 281 9.57 19.45 18.07
C ALA A 281 8.22 19.63 17.35
N LEU A 282 7.64 18.58 16.79
CA LEU A 282 6.42 18.60 15.97
C LEU A 282 5.22 17.99 16.68
N VAL A 283 5.44 16.92 17.43
CA VAL A 283 4.39 16.18 18.14
C VAL A 283 4.18 16.78 19.52
N LYS A 284 2.95 16.66 20.06
CA LYS A 284 2.72 17.08 21.45
C LYS A 284 3.56 16.14 22.36
N PRO A 285 4.24 16.68 23.39
CA PRO A 285 4.81 15.83 24.43
C PRO A 285 3.70 15.10 25.20
#